data_AF-A0A816Z9L8-F1
#
_entry.id   AF-A0A816Z9L8-F1
#
_cell.length_a   1.000
_cell.length_b   1.000
_cell.length_c   1.000
_cell.angle_alpha   90.00
_cell.angle_beta   90.00
_cell.angle_gamma   90.00
#
_symmetry.space_group_name_H-M   'P 1'
#
loop_
_entity.id
_entity.type
_entity.pdbx_description
1 polymer ?
#
loop_
_entity_poly.entity_id
_entity_poly.type
_entity_poly.pdbx_seq_one_letter_code
_entity_poly.pdbx_strand_id
1 'polypeptide(L)'
;MNLIFIATVFCWLLKFSIFSLYQVRANTCDTYNHTQYGFGQCINQSLCPNDLYLTGLCESKPMDVKCCFSSQTIKEEFRAAWIATVSNIDWLSTRTATPTQQQSELLNILNTLQKLNMNAVVFQIRPVGDTLYASSLKPWSIYLTGIHGKPPSPLWDPLEFIIAEAHKRNIEVHAWINPYRARMSGATYELASNHMAKRFSKYAYTYNKYMWMDPGSVEVQEFIVNVTEDIVRRYAVDGIHMDDYFYPCNDRTEFPDGTTYAEYQQHDGK
;
A
#
# COMPACT_ATOMS: atom_id res chain seq x y z
N MET A 1 23.97 57.18 13.63
CA MET A 1 24.14 58.57 13.17
C MET A 1 25.02 58.53 11.93
N ASN A 2 24.42 58.85 10.78
CA ASN A 2 24.93 59.28 9.45
C ASN A 2 26.21 58.63 8.88
N LEU A 3 26.18 57.91 7.74
CA LEU A 3 25.97 58.33 6.32
C LEU A 3 27.03 59.29 5.76
N ILE A 4 27.35 59.09 4.47
CA ILE A 4 27.86 60.02 3.42
C ILE A 4 29.27 59.62 2.88
N PHE A 5 29.62 59.55 1.58
CA PHE A 5 28.92 59.54 0.27
C PHE A 5 29.97 59.75 -0.88
N ILE A 6 29.63 59.35 -2.12
CA ILE A 6 29.86 60.01 -3.45
C ILE A 6 31.28 60.06 -4.06
N ALA A 7 31.43 59.48 -5.27
CA ALA A 7 31.39 60.21 -6.56
C ALA A 7 31.44 59.25 -7.78
N THR A 8 30.40 59.08 -8.63
CA THR A 8 29.89 59.89 -9.79
C THR A 8 30.92 60.17 -10.90
N VAL A 9 30.66 60.19 -12.23
CA VAL A 9 29.52 59.99 -13.18
C VAL A 9 30.09 60.27 -14.61
N PHE A 10 29.48 59.76 -15.70
CA PHE A 10 29.22 60.48 -16.99
C PHE A 10 28.38 59.53 -17.92
N CYS A 11 27.04 59.67 -18.09
CA CYS A 11 26.20 60.63 -18.88
C CYS A 11 26.13 60.28 -20.39
N TRP A 12 24.99 59.93 -21.01
CA TRP A 12 23.88 60.75 -21.59
C TRP A 12 22.81 59.79 -22.18
N LEU A 13 21.53 60.07 -22.49
CA LEU A 13 20.43 60.93 -22.03
C LEU A 13 19.15 60.51 -22.82
N LEU A 14 18.01 60.39 -22.12
CA LEU A 14 16.60 60.61 -22.51
C LEU A 14 15.99 60.04 -23.82
N LYS A 15 14.83 59.35 -23.68
CA LYS A 15 13.51 59.87 -24.13
C LYS A 15 12.31 59.05 -23.60
N PHE A 16 11.39 59.79 -22.95
CA PHE A 16 9.93 59.64 -22.79
C PHE A 16 9.27 58.46 -22.05
N SER A 17 8.48 58.87 -21.06
CA SER A 17 7.50 58.16 -20.21
C SER A 17 6.26 57.66 -20.95
N ILE A 18 5.54 56.67 -20.38
CA ILE A 18 4.12 56.72 -19.99
C ILE A 18 3.73 55.41 -19.27
N PHE A 19 2.90 55.55 -18.24
CA PHE A 19 2.32 54.54 -17.35
C PHE A 19 1.72 53.29 -18.04
N SER A 20 1.82 52.11 -17.41
CA SER A 20 0.74 51.12 -17.44
C SER A 20 0.81 50.12 -16.28
N LEU A 21 -0.17 50.24 -15.39
CA LEU A 21 -0.95 49.19 -14.73
C LEU A 21 -0.21 48.00 -14.06
N TYR A 22 -0.40 47.92 -12.74
CA TYR A 22 -0.42 46.67 -11.99
C TYR A 22 -1.19 45.58 -12.76
N GLN A 23 -0.50 44.56 -13.26
CA GLN A 23 -1.15 43.30 -13.60
C GLN A 23 -1.32 42.51 -12.29
N VAL A 24 -2.53 42.57 -11.73
CA VAL A 24 -3.03 41.51 -10.85
C VAL A 24 -2.88 40.21 -11.65
N ARG A 25 -2.03 39.28 -11.18
CA ARG A 25 -1.94 37.95 -11.81
C ARG A 25 -3.35 37.36 -11.80
N ALA A 26 -3.90 37.10 -12.98
CA ALA A 26 -5.14 36.35 -13.09
C ALA A 26 -4.93 34.98 -12.42
N ASN A 27 -5.88 34.55 -11.61
CA ASN A 27 -5.88 33.21 -11.04
C ASN A 27 -6.01 32.22 -12.19
N THR A 28 -4.92 31.53 -12.54
CA THR A 28 -4.93 30.43 -13.51
C THR A 28 -5.30 29.12 -12.82
N CYS A 29 -5.76 28.10 -13.54
CA CYS A 29 -6.26 26.84 -12.97
C CYS A 29 -5.26 26.14 -12.03
N ASP A 30 -3.97 26.25 -12.33
CA ASP A 30 -2.84 25.70 -11.56
C ASP A 30 -2.48 26.55 -10.32
N THR A 31 -2.89 27.82 -10.28
CA THR A 31 -2.61 28.74 -9.16
C THR A 31 -3.84 29.04 -8.30
N TYR A 32 -5.03 28.73 -8.79
CA TYR A 32 -6.29 28.84 -8.07
C TYR A 32 -6.48 27.63 -7.12
N ASN A 33 -6.42 27.89 -5.81
CA ASN A 33 -6.69 26.90 -4.78
C ASN A 33 -8.18 26.95 -4.37
N HIS A 34 -8.98 25.98 -4.83
CA HIS A 34 -10.39 25.87 -4.44
C HIS A 34 -10.50 25.41 -2.99
N THR A 35 -11.32 26.09 -2.18
CA THR A 35 -11.46 25.87 -0.73
C THR A 35 -11.78 24.43 -0.34
N GLN A 36 -12.49 23.68 -1.20
CA GLN A 36 -12.89 22.30 -0.96
C GLN A 36 -12.08 21.25 -1.75
N TYR A 37 -11.48 21.63 -2.88
CA TYR A 37 -10.98 20.65 -3.86
C TYR A 37 -9.52 20.86 -4.24
N GLY A 38 -8.85 21.85 -3.66
CA GLY A 38 -7.44 22.12 -3.93
C GLY A 38 -7.19 22.71 -5.31
N PHE A 39 -6.05 22.37 -5.90
CA PHE A 39 -5.64 22.84 -7.23
C PHE A 39 -6.30 22.02 -8.35
N GLY A 40 -6.65 22.71 -9.43
CA GLY A 40 -7.27 22.08 -10.60
C GLY A 40 -6.28 21.77 -11.72
N GLN A 41 -6.76 21.07 -12.74
CA GLN A 41 -6.07 20.86 -14.01
C GLN A 41 -6.97 21.19 -15.20
N CYS A 42 -6.38 21.77 -16.24
CA CYS A 42 -7.08 22.08 -17.48
C CYS A 42 -7.21 20.83 -18.36
N ILE A 43 -8.38 20.18 -18.33
CA ILE A 43 -8.72 19.02 -19.15
C ILE A 43 -10.11 19.17 -19.78
N ASN A 44 -10.48 18.27 -20.69
CA ASN A 44 -11.79 18.31 -21.35
C ASN A 44 -12.91 18.16 -20.32
N GLN A 45 -13.99 18.94 -20.45
CA GLN A 45 -15.15 18.91 -19.54
C GLN A 45 -15.72 17.50 -19.39
N SER A 46 -15.78 16.73 -20.48
CA SER A 46 -16.27 15.35 -20.47
C SER A 46 -15.42 14.38 -19.63
N LEU A 47 -14.21 14.80 -19.26
CA LEU A 47 -13.27 14.05 -18.43
C LEU A 47 -13.18 14.60 -17.00
N CYS A 48 -13.91 15.67 -16.66
CA CYS A 48 -13.92 16.18 -15.29
C CYS A 48 -14.55 15.14 -14.35
N PRO A 49 -13.87 14.73 -13.26
CA PRO A 49 -14.47 13.86 -12.26
C PRO A 49 -15.72 14.51 -11.64
N ASN A 50 -16.84 13.78 -11.63
CA ASN A 50 -18.10 14.20 -10.99
C ASN A 50 -18.64 15.57 -11.47
N ASP A 51 -18.35 15.99 -12.70
CA ASP A 51 -18.72 17.31 -13.24
C ASP A 51 -18.22 18.51 -12.39
N LEU A 52 -17.15 18.33 -11.61
CA LEU A 52 -16.56 19.37 -10.77
C LEU A 52 -15.56 20.24 -11.56
N TYR A 53 -16.01 21.41 -12.02
CA TYR A 53 -15.14 22.32 -12.75
C TYR A 53 -15.48 23.81 -12.60
N LEU A 54 -14.47 24.65 -12.86
CA LEU A 54 -14.63 26.09 -13.04
C LEU A 54 -14.32 26.52 -14.48
N THR A 55 -15.06 27.52 -14.94
CA THR A 55 -14.84 28.17 -16.24
C THR A 55 -13.92 29.38 -16.07
N GLY A 56 -13.21 29.77 -17.14
CA GLY A 56 -12.41 31.01 -17.15
C GLY A 56 -11.03 30.93 -16.50
N LEU A 57 -10.63 29.79 -15.91
CA LEU A 57 -9.30 29.62 -15.30
C LEU A 57 -8.29 28.92 -16.24
N CYS A 58 -8.74 28.42 -17.40
CA CYS A 58 -7.90 27.77 -18.42
C CYS A 58 -7.71 28.69 -19.62
N GLU A 59 -6.95 29.76 -19.43
CA GLU A 59 -6.64 30.71 -20.50
C GLU A 59 -5.97 30.00 -21.69
N SER A 60 -6.23 30.49 -22.91
CA SER A 60 -5.68 29.94 -24.18
C SER A 60 -6.07 28.49 -24.50
N LYS A 61 -7.06 27.91 -23.81
CA LYS A 61 -7.59 26.57 -24.12
C LYS A 61 -8.93 26.64 -24.88
N PRO A 62 -9.27 25.58 -25.65
CA PRO A 62 -10.60 25.43 -26.26
C PRO A 62 -11.76 25.54 -25.25
N MET A 63 -12.96 25.93 -25.70
CA MET A 63 -14.12 26.17 -24.82
C MET A 63 -14.59 24.93 -24.04
N ASP A 64 -14.31 23.74 -24.57
CA ASP A 64 -14.58 22.43 -23.97
C ASP A 64 -13.53 22.03 -22.92
N VAL A 65 -12.48 22.82 -22.72
CA VAL A 65 -11.52 22.63 -21.63
C VAL A 65 -11.93 23.46 -20.43
N LYS A 66 -12.05 22.82 -19.26
CA LYS A 66 -12.39 23.45 -17.99
C LYS A 66 -11.29 23.21 -16.97
N CYS A 67 -11.28 24.03 -15.92
CA CYS A 67 -10.45 23.75 -14.75
C CYS A 67 -11.15 22.68 -13.92
N CYS A 68 -10.86 21.42 -14.19
CA CYS A 68 -11.43 20.31 -13.45
C CYS A 68 -10.63 20.13 -12.17
N PHE A 69 -11.32 20.00 -11.05
CA PHE A 69 -10.67 19.59 -9.83
C PHE A 69 -10.63 18.08 -9.83
N SER A 70 -9.46 17.49 -9.56
CA SER A 70 -9.52 16.17 -8.97
C SER A 70 -10.37 16.37 -7.71
N SER A 71 -11.44 15.61 -7.56
CA SER A 71 -11.85 15.21 -6.23
C SER A 71 -10.55 14.75 -5.55
N GLN A 72 -9.87 15.63 -4.79
CA GLN A 72 -9.28 15.17 -3.57
C GLN A 72 -10.48 14.55 -2.91
N THR A 73 -10.56 13.22 -2.97
CA THR A 73 -11.26 12.46 -1.96
C THR A 73 -10.89 13.19 -0.70
N ILE A 74 -11.87 13.88 -0.08
CA ILE A 74 -11.67 14.43 1.25
C ILE A 74 -11.04 13.24 1.96
N LYS A 75 -9.77 13.37 2.37
CA LYS A 75 -9.09 12.28 3.04
C LYS A 75 -9.86 12.12 4.32
N GLU A 76 -10.86 11.24 4.29
CA GLU A 76 -11.54 10.82 5.48
C GLU A 76 -10.45 10.28 6.39
N GLU A 77 -10.56 10.58 7.68
CA GLU A 77 -9.66 10.03 8.66
C GLU A 77 -9.61 8.50 8.47
N PHE A 78 -8.40 7.96 8.29
CA PHE A 78 -8.22 6.52 8.14
C PHE A 78 -8.43 5.85 9.49
N ARG A 79 -9.56 5.16 9.63
CA ARG A 79 -10.00 4.48 10.86
C ARG A 79 -10.05 3.00 10.57
N ALA A 80 -8.92 2.35 10.80
CA ALA A 80 -8.71 0.95 10.47
C ALA A 80 -8.46 0.08 11.71
N ALA A 81 -8.80 -1.19 11.58
CA ALA A 81 -8.36 -2.24 12.48
C ALA A 81 -7.54 -3.27 11.72
N TRP A 82 -6.43 -3.73 12.31
CA TRP A 82 -5.75 -4.93 11.85
C TRP A 82 -6.55 -6.18 12.25
N ILE A 83 -6.58 -7.16 11.35
CA ILE A 83 -7.01 -8.53 11.64
C ILE A 83 -5.80 -9.44 11.40
N ALA A 84 -5.09 -9.76 12.47
CA ALA A 84 -3.94 -10.66 12.44
C ALA A 84 -4.39 -12.13 12.42
N THR A 85 -3.84 -12.87 11.47
CA THR A 85 -4.14 -14.29 11.25
C THR A 85 -3.01 -15.20 11.72
N VAL A 86 -1.80 -14.65 11.84
CA VAL A 86 -0.66 -15.32 12.46
C VAL A 86 -1.03 -15.75 13.87
N SER A 87 -0.77 -17.02 14.18
CA SER A 87 -1.11 -17.63 15.47
C SER A 87 -2.59 -17.52 15.86
N ASN A 88 -3.48 -17.22 14.91
CA ASN A 88 -4.91 -17.05 15.16
C ASN A 88 -5.22 -15.95 16.20
N ILE A 89 -4.47 -14.83 16.19
CA ILE A 89 -4.60 -13.75 17.19
C ILE A 89 -6.00 -13.11 17.15
N ASP A 90 -6.44 -12.63 15.99
CA ASP A 90 -7.75 -11.97 15.82
C ASP A 90 -8.74 -12.87 15.08
N TRP A 91 -8.25 -13.62 14.10
CA TRP A 91 -9.05 -14.55 13.31
C TRP A 91 -8.16 -15.68 12.79
N LEU A 92 -8.48 -16.96 12.91
CA LEU A 92 -9.72 -17.63 13.34
C LEU A 92 -9.70 -18.11 14.79
N SER A 93 -10.83 -18.12 15.48
CA SER A 93 -10.93 -18.62 16.87
C SER A 93 -10.36 -20.04 17.07
N THR A 94 -10.55 -20.91 16.09
CA THR A 94 -9.96 -22.25 16.04
C THR A 94 -9.70 -22.70 14.60
N ARG A 95 -8.62 -23.45 14.41
CA ARG A 95 -8.23 -24.05 13.12
C ARG A 95 -9.14 -25.20 12.69
N THR A 96 -10.04 -25.65 13.57
CA THR A 96 -11.05 -26.67 13.28
C THR A 96 -12.40 -26.09 12.89
N ALA A 97 -12.54 -24.76 12.83
CA ALA A 97 -13.78 -24.10 12.44
C ALA A 97 -14.16 -24.49 11.00
N THR A 98 -15.44 -24.75 10.77
CA THR A 98 -15.97 -24.99 9.43
C THR A 98 -15.97 -23.70 8.61
N PRO A 99 -15.92 -23.75 7.27
CA PRO A 99 -16.00 -22.55 6.42
C PRO A 99 -17.14 -21.60 6.81
N THR A 100 -18.32 -22.12 7.15
CA THR A 100 -19.44 -21.29 7.62
C THR A 100 -19.16 -20.57 8.94
N GLN A 101 -18.49 -21.24 9.89
CA GLN A 101 -18.05 -20.59 11.14
C GLN A 101 -16.99 -19.53 10.87
N GLN A 102 -16.03 -19.84 9.99
CA GLN A 102 -14.97 -18.91 9.59
C GLN A 102 -15.54 -17.61 8.97
N GLN A 103 -16.52 -17.75 8.08
CA GLN A 103 -17.27 -16.64 7.47
C GLN A 103 -18.06 -15.84 8.51
N SER A 104 -18.75 -16.53 9.43
CA SER A 104 -19.52 -15.90 10.50
C SER A 104 -18.64 -15.04 11.41
N GLU A 105 -17.43 -15.51 11.75
CA GLU A 105 -16.46 -14.73 12.52
C GLU A 105 -16.02 -13.46 11.78
N LEU A 106 -15.71 -13.53 10.48
CA LEU A 106 -15.39 -12.34 9.69
C LEU A 106 -16.56 -11.35 9.65
N LEU A 107 -17.79 -11.84 9.45
CA LEU A 107 -19.00 -11.00 9.47
C LEU A 107 -19.17 -10.30 10.81
N ASN A 108 -18.92 -10.99 11.93
CA ASN A 108 -19.01 -10.40 13.26
C ASN A 108 -17.96 -9.30 13.48
N ILE A 109 -16.74 -9.49 12.97
CA ILE A 109 -15.70 -8.45 12.99
C ILE A 109 -16.15 -7.24 12.16
N LEU A 110 -16.56 -7.43 10.91
CA LEU A 110 -17.01 -6.33 10.04
C LEU A 110 -18.23 -5.59 10.61
N ASN A 111 -19.20 -6.30 11.19
CA ASN A 111 -20.34 -5.68 11.87
C ASN A 111 -19.91 -4.84 13.07
N THR A 112 -18.84 -5.24 13.77
CA THR A 112 -18.26 -4.47 14.88
C THR A 112 -17.54 -3.23 14.37
N LEU A 113 -16.72 -3.36 13.33
CA LEU A 113 -16.04 -2.23 12.68
C LEU A 113 -17.03 -1.18 12.19
N GLN A 114 -18.12 -1.61 11.56
CA GLN A 114 -19.19 -0.71 11.12
C GLN A 114 -19.86 0.03 12.29
N LYS A 115 -20.16 -0.66 13.40
CA LYS A 115 -20.72 -0.02 14.62
C LYS A 115 -19.78 1.01 15.24
N LEU A 116 -18.48 0.82 15.07
CA LEU A 116 -17.43 1.72 15.57
C LEU A 116 -17.08 2.84 14.57
N ASN A 117 -17.81 2.94 13.44
CA ASN A 117 -17.53 3.88 12.36
C ASN A 117 -16.11 3.76 11.78
N MET A 118 -15.53 2.55 11.77
CA MET A 118 -14.30 2.27 11.04
C MET A 118 -14.60 2.26 9.54
N ASN A 119 -13.66 2.75 8.73
CA ASN A 119 -13.78 2.81 7.26
C ASN A 119 -12.78 1.91 6.53
N ALA A 120 -11.90 1.20 7.25
CA ALA A 120 -10.97 0.27 6.66
C ALA A 120 -10.69 -0.94 7.56
N VAL A 121 -10.22 -2.02 6.95
CA VAL A 121 -9.68 -3.19 7.61
C VAL A 121 -8.36 -3.59 6.96
N VAL A 122 -7.36 -3.91 7.79
CA VAL A 122 -6.06 -4.40 7.33
C VAL A 122 -5.99 -5.90 7.62
N PHE A 123 -6.30 -6.72 6.63
CA PHE A 123 -6.48 -8.16 6.80
C PHE A 123 -5.22 -8.94 6.46
N GLN A 124 -4.67 -9.68 7.43
CA GLN A 124 -3.44 -10.45 7.22
C GLN A 124 -3.70 -11.67 6.33
N ILE A 125 -3.48 -11.52 5.03
CA ILE A 125 -3.68 -12.60 4.06
C ILE A 125 -2.44 -13.48 3.89
N ARG A 126 -1.26 -13.00 4.32
CA ARG A 126 0.01 -13.68 4.14
C ARG A 126 0.87 -13.57 5.41
N PRO A 127 0.65 -14.41 6.44
CA PRO A 127 1.33 -14.29 7.72
C PRO A 127 2.76 -14.84 7.73
N VAL A 128 3.01 -16.03 7.15
CA VAL A 128 4.25 -16.79 7.41
C VAL A 128 4.73 -17.64 6.21
N GLY A 129 4.75 -17.08 5.01
CA GLY A 129 5.20 -17.85 3.83
C GLY A 129 4.06 -18.54 3.07
N ASP A 130 2.84 -18.47 3.61
CA ASP A 130 1.58 -19.07 3.17
C ASP A 130 0.48 -18.03 2.91
N THR A 131 -0.72 -18.45 2.50
CA THR A 131 -1.83 -17.55 2.15
C THR A 131 -3.20 -17.95 2.71
N LEU A 132 -4.04 -16.96 2.99
CA LEU A 132 -5.46 -17.11 3.36
C LEU A 132 -6.39 -16.71 2.21
N TYR A 133 -5.95 -17.02 0.98
CA TYR A 133 -6.69 -16.87 -0.27
C TYR A 133 -6.21 -17.95 -1.24
N ALA A 134 -7.01 -18.25 -2.26
CA ALA A 134 -6.65 -19.25 -3.26
C ALA A 134 -5.49 -18.72 -4.12
N SER A 135 -4.35 -19.42 -4.11
CA SER A 135 -3.17 -19.05 -4.89
C SER A 135 -2.56 -20.26 -5.59
N SER A 136 -2.13 -20.08 -6.83
CA SER A 136 -1.29 -21.06 -7.55
C SER A 136 0.20 -20.94 -7.18
N LEU A 137 0.60 -19.80 -6.60
CA LEU A 137 1.98 -19.49 -6.24
C LEU A 137 2.34 -19.94 -4.82
N LYS A 138 1.35 -20.07 -3.93
CA LYS A 138 1.53 -20.22 -2.49
C LYS A 138 0.69 -21.33 -1.88
N PRO A 139 1.15 -21.97 -0.80
CA PRO A 139 0.34 -22.90 -0.04
C PRO A 139 -0.70 -22.19 0.81
N TRP A 140 -1.83 -22.86 1.03
CA TRP A 140 -2.81 -22.48 2.03
C TRP A 140 -2.21 -22.41 3.43
N SER A 141 -2.63 -21.42 4.19
CA SER A 141 -2.11 -21.19 5.52
C SER A 141 -2.49 -22.27 6.50
N ILE A 142 -1.53 -22.64 7.36
CA ILE A 142 -1.79 -23.51 8.51
C ILE A 142 -2.83 -22.90 9.46
N TYR A 143 -2.93 -21.58 9.53
CA TYR A 143 -3.87 -20.91 10.44
C TYR A 143 -5.33 -21.02 10.01
N LEU A 144 -5.58 -21.46 8.76
CA LEU A 144 -6.93 -21.66 8.24
C LEU A 144 -7.47 -23.07 8.53
N THR A 145 -6.64 -24.11 8.45
CA THR A 145 -7.10 -25.52 8.52
C THR A 145 -6.34 -26.40 9.50
N GLY A 146 -5.27 -25.87 10.11
CA GLY A 146 -4.34 -26.63 10.96
C GLY A 146 -3.33 -27.47 10.18
N ILE A 147 -3.46 -27.57 8.86
CA ILE A 147 -2.53 -28.32 8.00
C ILE A 147 -2.00 -27.39 6.91
N HIS A 148 -0.69 -27.16 6.92
CA HIS A 148 -0.05 -26.27 5.96
C HIS A 148 -0.17 -26.81 4.53
N GLY A 149 -0.61 -25.96 3.60
CA GLY A 149 -0.88 -26.32 2.22
C GLY A 149 -2.25 -26.97 1.97
N LYS A 150 -3.03 -27.26 3.01
CA LYS A 150 -4.36 -27.87 2.84
C LYS A 150 -5.45 -26.79 2.64
N PRO A 151 -6.20 -26.82 1.53
CA PRO A 151 -7.34 -25.92 1.32
C PRO A 151 -8.46 -26.19 2.35
N PRO A 152 -9.32 -25.19 2.62
CA PRO A 152 -10.54 -25.42 3.39
C PRO A 152 -11.51 -26.34 2.63
N SER A 153 -12.40 -27.00 3.37
CA SER A 153 -13.42 -27.90 2.81
C SER A 153 -14.78 -27.67 3.50
N PRO A 154 -15.86 -27.34 2.75
CA PRO A 154 -15.87 -27.00 1.33
C PRO A 154 -14.92 -25.84 0.98
N LEU A 155 -14.45 -25.81 -0.26
CA LEU A 155 -13.53 -24.78 -0.72
C LEU A 155 -14.22 -23.41 -0.66
N TRP A 156 -13.52 -22.43 -0.12
CA TRP A 156 -13.91 -21.03 -0.12
C TRP A 156 -12.66 -20.15 -0.04
N ASP A 157 -12.78 -18.88 -0.45
CA ASP A 157 -11.68 -17.91 -0.44
C ASP A 157 -11.97 -16.82 0.61
N PRO A 158 -11.20 -16.76 1.71
CA PRO A 158 -11.39 -15.74 2.75
C PRO A 158 -11.16 -14.30 2.30
N LEU A 159 -10.21 -14.06 1.39
CA LEU A 159 -9.94 -12.72 0.88
C LEU A 159 -11.07 -12.24 -0.02
N GLU A 160 -11.55 -13.09 -0.92
CA GLU A 160 -12.72 -12.76 -1.76
C GLU A 160 -13.95 -12.45 -0.90
N PHE A 161 -14.19 -13.27 0.12
CA PHE A 161 -15.33 -13.12 1.03
C PHE A 161 -15.27 -11.81 1.82
N ILE A 162 -14.12 -11.50 2.46
CA ILE A 162 -14.02 -10.29 3.28
C ILE A 162 -14.13 -9.01 2.44
N ILE A 163 -13.58 -9.00 1.21
CA ILE A 163 -13.73 -7.89 0.26
C ILE A 163 -15.20 -7.66 -0.05
N ALA A 164 -15.91 -8.70 -0.47
CA ALA A 164 -17.32 -8.59 -0.84
C ALA A 164 -18.20 -8.11 0.33
N GLU A 165 -17.92 -8.55 1.56
CA GLU A 165 -18.69 -8.15 2.74
C GLU A 165 -18.31 -6.78 3.30
N ALA A 166 -17.03 -6.41 3.24
CA ALA A 166 -16.56 -5.10 3.70
C ALA A 166 -17.04 -3.98 2.75
N HIS A 167 -16.99 -4.20 1.43
CA HIS A 167 -17.45 -3.23 0.44
C HIS A 167 -18.95 -2.93 0.53
N LYS A 168 -19.79 -3.92 0.89
CA LYS A 168 -21.23 -3.68 1.20
C LYS A 168 -21.45 -2.70 2.36
N ARG A 169 -20.44 -2.50 3.19
CA ARG A 169 -20.46 -1.66 4.40
C ARG A 169 -19.65 -0.38 4.23
N ASN A 170 -19.14 -0.11 3.02
CA ASN A 170 -18.22 0.98 2.73
C ASN A 170 -16.95 0.93 3.61
N ILE A 171 -16.43 -0.28 3.82
CA ILE A 171 -15.16 -0.53 4.52
C ILE A 171 -14.13 -0.98 3.49
N GLU A 172 -13.02 -0.25 3.38
CA GLU A 172 -11.88 -0.62 2.55
C GLU A 172 -11.18 -1.88 3.07
N VAL A 173 -10.67 -2.72 2.18
CA VAL A 173 -9.86 -3.89 2.51
C VAL A 173 -8.43 -3.70 2.03
N HIS A 174 -7.52 -3.57 2.98
CA HIS A 174 -6.09 -3.52 2.75
C HIS A 174 -5.49 -4.91 2.99
N ALA A 175 -4.96 -5.54 1.96
CA ALA A 175 -4.36 -6.86 2.04
C ALA A 175 -2.98 -6.77 2.71
N TRP A 176 -2.87 -7.29 3.92
CA TRP A 176 -1.63 -7.30 4.69
C TRP A 176 -0.79 -8.53 4.42
N ILE A 177 0.45 -8.27 3.98
CA ILE A 177 1.44 -9.29 3.67
C ILE A 177 2.70 -9.14 4.53
N ASN A 178 3.16 -10.26 5.09
CA ASN A 178 4.53 -10.39 5.57
C ASN A 178 5.42 -10.89 4.42
N PRO A 179 6.43 -10.12 4.00
CA PRO A 179 7.22 -10.45 2.82
C PRO A 179 8.13 -11.67 3.06
N TYR A 180 8.97 -11.61 4.10
CA TYR A 180 10.15 -12.46 4.24
C TYR A 180 10.03 -13.57 5.29
N ARG A 181 9.06 -13.52 6.21
CA ARG A 181 8.88 -14.60 7.18
C ARG A 181 8.41 -15.88 6.47
N ALA A 182 9.13 -16.97 6.70
CA ALA A 182 8.86 -18.28 6.10
C ALA A 182 8.38 -19.34 7.11
N ARG A 183 8.68 -19.16 8.41
CA ARG A 183 8.19 -20.05 9.47
C ARG A 183 8.30 -19.37 10.84
N MET A 184 7.29 -19.58 11.69
CA MET A 184 7.33 -19.13 13.08
C MET A 184 8.33 -19.93 13.92
N SER A 185 8.84 -19.30 14.97
CA SER A 185 9.59 -19.98 16.03
C SER A 185 8.76 -21.09 16.67
N GLY A 186 9.38 -22.26 16.85
CA GLY A 186 8.75 -23.43 17.49
C GLY A 186 7.73 -24.19 16.63
N ALA A 187 7.51 -23.78 15.37
CA ALA A 187 6.65 -24.51 14.46
C ALA A 187 7.27 -25.85 14.04
N THR A 188 6.51 -26.94 14.25
CA THR A 188 6.94 -28.33 13.97
C THR A 188 6.29 -28.95 12.73
N TYR A 189 5.49 -28.18 11.99
CA TYR A 189 4.84 -28.67 10.77
C TYR A 189 5.81 -28.72 9.58
N GLU A 190 5.55 -29.66 8.69
CA GLU A 190 6.24 -29.75 7.41
C GLU A 190 5.79 -28.63 6.46
N LEU A 191 6.75 -27.98 5.80
CA LEU A 191 6.43 -26.98 4.79
C LEU A 191 5.82 -27.67 3.55
N ALA A 192 4.73 -27.13 3.01
CA ALA A 192 4.16 -27.61 1.75
C ALA A 192 5.21 -27.57 0.62
N SER A 193 5.13 -28.49 -0.34
CA SER A 193 6.14 -28.64 -1.40
C SER A 193 6.33 -27.37 -2.25
N ASN A 194 5.27 -26.60 -2.46
CA ASN A 194 5.29 -25.33 -3.19
C ASN A 194 5.64 -24.11 -2.32
N HIS A 195 6.05 -24.30 -1.06
CA HIS A 195 6.43 -23.20 -0.17
C HIS A 195 7.74 -22.52 -0.63
N MET A 196 7.82 -21.19 -0.49
CA MET A 196 8.96 -20.41 -1.00
C MET A 196 10.31 -20.84 -0.40
N ALA A 197 10.35 -21.20 0.88
CA ALA A 197 11.58 -21.69 1.53
C ALA A 197 12.04 -23.06 1.02
N LYS A 198 11.15 -23.84 0.37
CA LYS A 198 11.54 -25.07 -0.34
C LYS A 198 12.01 -24.75 -1.76
N ARG A 199 11.32 -23.84 -2.45
CA ARG A 199 11.65 -23.40 -3.82
C ARG A 199 12.99 -22.65 -3.90
N PHE A 200 13.26 -21.79 -2.92
CA PHE A 200 14.43 -20.94 -2.83
C PHE A 200 15.27 -21.29 -1.60
N SER A 201 15.57 -22.58 -1.42
CA SER A 201 16.21 -23.09 -0.21
C SER A 201 17.58 -22.45 0.07
N LYS A 202 18.32 -22.02 -0.96
CA LYS A 202 19.59 -21.27 -0.81
C LYS A 202 19.42 -19.91 -0.11
N TYR A 203 18.20 -19.36 -0.12
CA TYR A 203 17.84 -18.07 0.47
C TYR A 203 16.97 -18.20 1.72
N ALA A 204 16.85 -19.41 2.28
CA ALA A 204 16.04 -19.68 3.46
C ALA A 204 16.95 -19.91 4.68
N TYR A 205 16.91 -18.99 5.63
CA TYR A 205 17.79 -18.99 6.79
C TYR A 205 17.02 -19.18 8.09
N THR A 206 17.59 -19.95 9.00
CA THR A 206 17.11 -19.98 10.38
C THR A 206 17.77 -18.85 11.15
N TYR A 207 16.98 -17.89 11.63
CA TYR A 207 17.47 -16.73 12.36
C TYR A 207 16.57 -16.43 13.56
N ASN A 208 17.17 -16.34 14.74
CA ASN A 208 16.48 -16.17 16.03
C ASN A 208 15.28 -17.13 16.23
N LYS A 209 15.46 -18.42 15.89
CA LYS A 209 14.45 -19.51 15.93
C LYS A 209 13.34 -19.46 14.87
N TYR A 210 13.22 -18.38 14.11
CA TYR A 210 12.33 -18.28 12.97
C TYR A 210 13.03 -18.75 11.69
N MET A 211 12.25 -19.01 10.64
CA MET A 211 12.79 -19.12 9.29
C MET A 211 12.46 -17.83 8.53
N TRP A 212 13.47 -17.26 7.91
CA TRP A 212 13.41 -16.04 7.12
C TRP A 212 13.90 -16.31 5.71
N MET A 213 13.34 -15.59 4.76
CA MET A 213 13.82 -15.52 3.40
C MET A 213 14.78 -14.34 3.28
N ASP A 214 15.82 -14.51 2.50
CA ASP A 214 16.82 -13.49 2.22
C ASP A 214 16.19 -12.26 1.53
N PRO A 215 16.15 -11.08 2.18
CA PRO A 215 15.61 -9.89 1.54
C PRO A 215 16.54 -9.33 0.45
N GLY A 216 17.83 -9.69 0.44
CA GLY A 216 18.82 -9.27 -0.56
C GLY A 216 18.79 -10.12 -1.84
N SER A 217 18.10 -11.26 -1.84
CA SER A 217 17.92 -12.07 -3.05
C SER A 217 16.93 -11.45 -4.02
N VAL A 218 17.39 -11.18 -5.25
CA VAL A 218 16.54 -10.75 -6.37
C VAL A 218 15.42 -11.74 -6.63
N GLU A 219 15.69 -13.05 -6.60
CA GLU A 219 14.65 -14.06 -6.84
C GLU A 219 13.57 -14.08 -5.75
N VAL A 220 13.93 -13.80 -4.50
CA VAL A 220 12.96 -13.66 -3.40
C VAL A 220 12.14 -12.38 -3.57
N GLN A 221 12.78 -11.26 -3.91
CA GLN A 221 12.11 -9.98 -4.16
C GLN A 221 11.12 -10.08 -5.32
N GLU A 222 11.55 -10.60 -6.48
CA GLU A 222 10.69 -10.84 -7.64
C GLU A 222 9.53 -11.77 -7.32
N PHE A 223 9.78 -12.81 -6.53
CA PHE A 223 8.72 -13.71 -6.10
C PHE A 223 7.67 -12.99 -5.23
N ILE A 224 8.08 -12.10 -4.34
CA ILE A 224 7.15 -11.28 -3.53
C ILE A 224 6.38 -10.29 -4.41
N VAL A 225 7.04 -9.64 -5.36
CA VAL A 225 6.37 -8.76 -6.34
C VAL A 225 5.31 -9.53 -7.12
N ASN A 226 5.63 -10.72 -7.64
CA ASN A 226 4.66 -11.56 -8.36
C ASN A 226 3.46 -11.96 -7.50
N VAL A 227 3.65 -12.19 -6.20
CA VAL A 227 2.54 -12.46 -5.26
C VAL A 227 1.67 -11.21 -5.09
N THR A 228 2.27 -10.04 -4.93
CA THR A 228 1.53 -8.78 -4.84
C THR A 228 0.78 -8.48 -6.14
N GLU A 229 1.38 -8.71 -7.30
CA GLU A 229 0.73 -8.60 -8.61
C GLU A 229 -0.46 -9.55 -8.75
N ASP A 230 -0.31 -10.81 -8.33
CA ASP A 230 -1.40 -11.80 -8.32
C ASP A 230 -2.59 -11.31 -7.49
N ILE A 231 -2.34 -10.71 -6.32
CA ILE A 231 -3.38 -10.16 -5.45
C ILE A 231 -4.11 -9.02 -6.16
N VAL A 232 -3.39 -7.98 -6.60
CA VAL A 232 -4.03 -6.77 -7.17
C VAL A 232 -4.69 -7.02 -8.53
N ARG A 233 -4.29 -8.09 -9.25
CA ARG A 233 -4.94 -8.47 -10.51
C ARG A 233 -6.23 -9.26 -10.32
N ARG A 234 -6.35 -10.02 -9.23
CA ARG A 234 -7.48 -10.94 -9.01
C ARG A 234 -8.50 -10.46 -7.99
N TYR A 235 -8.09 -9.62 -7.05
CA TYR A 235 -8.92 -9.16 -5.95
C TYR A 235 -9.07 -7.64 -5.99
N ALA A 236 -10.29 -7.17 -5.77
CA ALA A 236 -10.59 -5.75 -5.64
C ALA A 236 -10.19 -5.23 -4.25
N VAL A 237 -8.90 -5.34 -3.91
CA VAL A 237 -8.34 -4.76 -2.69
C VAL A 237 -8.18 -3.25 -2.86
N ASP A 238 -8.36 -2.51 -1.78
CA ASP A 238 -8.22 -1.05 -1.75
C ASP A 238 -6.77 -0.63 -1.44
N GLY A 239 -5.97 -1.55 -0.89
CA GLY A 239 -4.55 -1.33 -0.64
C GLY A 239 -3.77 -2.60 -0.38
N ILE A 240 -2.44 -2.48 -0.48
CA ILE A 240 -1.48 -3.48 -0.01
C ILE A 240 -0.79 -2.90 1.22
N HIS A 241 -0.75 -3.68 2.29
CA HIS A 241 -0.12 -3.29 3.55
C HIS A 241 1.04 -4.23 3.88
N MET A 242 2.18 -3.67 4.26
CA MET A 242 3.31 -4.41 4.82
C MET A 242 3.52 -3.92 6.24
N ASP A 243 3.71 -4.84 7.18
CA ASP A 243 4.01 -4.51 8.57
C ASP A 243 5.52 -4.20 8.73
N ASP A 244 6.04 -4.39 9.93
CA ASP A 244 7.37 -4.00 10.38
C ASP A 244 8.45 -5.08 10.16
N TYR A 245 8.13 -6.23 9.55
CA TYR A 245 9.08 -7.34 9.38
C TYR A 245 9.79 -7.33 8.02
N PHE A 246 10.84 -6.52 7.92
CA PHE A 246 11.74 -6.46 6.76
C PHE A 246 12.99 -7.32 6.98
N TYR A 247 14.13 -6.67 7.18
CA TYR A 247 15.39 -7.32 7.57
C TYR A 247 15.32 -7.75 9.03
N PRO A 248 15.53 -9.04 9.34
CA PRO A 248 15.56 -9.48 10.72
C PRO A 248 16.89 -9.05 11.35
N CYS A 249 16.83 -8.18 12.35
CA CYS A 249 17.98 -7.75 13.12
C CYS A 249 17.89 -8.23 14.57
N ASN A 250 19.02 -8.59 15.15
CA ASN A 250 19.19 -8.78 16.58
C ASN A 250 20.61 -8.36 16.96
N ASP A 251 20.79 -7.84 18.17
CA ASP A 251 22.05 -7.23 18.62
C ASP A 251 23.22 -8.23 18.77
N ARG A 252 22.99 -9.53 18.54
CA ARG A 252 23.92 -10.61 18.90
C ARG A 252 24.44 -11.39 17.70
N THR A 253 23.73 -11.39 16.58
CA THR A 253 24.06 -12.19 15.41
C THR A 253 23.66 -11.46 14.15
N GLU A 254 24.58 -11.34 13.21
CA GLU A 254 24.30 -10.87 11.86
C GLU A 254 23.39 -11.87 11.12
N PHE A 255 22.58 -11.36 10.20
CA PHE A 255 21.78 -12.20 9.32
C PHE A 255 22.73 -12.88 8.30
N PRO A 256 22.54 -14.18 7.98
CA PRO A 256 23.51 -14.94 7.20
C PRO A 256 23.34 -14.74 5.68
N ASP A 257 23.19 -13.50 5.21
CA ASP A 257 23.00 -13.11 3.80
C ASP A 257 24.27 -12.49 3.18
N GLY A 258 25.45 -12.76 3.74
CA GLY A 258 26.71 -12.13 3.31
C GLY A 258 27.01 -12.23 1.81
N THR A 259 26.55 -13.29 1.13
CA THR A 259 26.68 -13.43 -0.33
C THR A 259 25.83 -12.41 -1.08
N THR A 260 24.52 -12.35 -0.80
CA THR A 260 23.59 -11.44 -1.48
C THR A 260 23.84 -9.99 -1.06
N TYR A 261 24.28 -9.75 0.17
CA TYR A 261 24.75 -8.44 0.61
C TYR A 261 25.99 -7.97 -0.17
N ALA A 262 26.99 -8.84 -0.38
CA ALA A 262 28.16 -8.51 -1.18
C ALA A 262 27.81 -8.27 -2.66
N GLU A 263 26.86 -9.02 -3.23
CA GLU A 263 26.33 -8.78 -4.57
C GLU A 263 25.61 -7.43 -4.65
N TYR A 264 24.78 -7.09 -3.66
CA TYR A 264 24.11 -5.79 -3.57
C TYR A 264 25.10 -4.62 -3.54
N GLN A 265 26.19 -4.73 -2.77
CA GLN A 265 27.25 -3.72 -2.71
C GLN A 265 27.99 -3.53 -4.06
N GLN A 266 28.08 -4.57 -4.89
CA GLN A 266 28.69 -4.47 -6.22
C GLN A 266 27.80 -3.71 -7.23
N HIS A 267 26.50 -3.57 -6.92
CA HIS A 267 25.51 -2.90 -7.77
C HIS A 267 25.07 -1.54 -7.19
N ASP A 268 26.00 -0.78 -6.62
CA ASP A 268 25.80 0.55 -6.02
C ASP A 268 24.88 0.58 -4.77
N GLY A 269 24.60 -0.60 -4.20
CA GLY A 269 23.97 -0.72 -2.90
C GLY A 269 24.85 -0.12 -1.80
N LYS A 270 24.24 0.70 -0.93
CA LYS A 270 24.92 1.29 0.25
C LYS A 270 24.80 0.42 1.48
#